data_AF-A0A7C2WS20-F1
#
_entry.id   AF-A0A7C2WS20-F1
#
_cell.length_a   1.000
_cell.length_b   1.000
_cell.length_c   1.000
_cell.angle_alpha   90.00
_cell.angle_beta   90.00
_cell.angle_gamma   90.00
#
_symmetry.space_group_name_H-M   'P 1'
#
loop_
_entity.id
_entity.type
_entity.pdbx_description
1 polymer ?
#
loop_
_entity_poly.entity_id
_entity_poly.type
_entity_poly.pdbx_seq_one_letter_code
_entity_poly.pdbx_strand_id
1 'polypeptide(L)'
;LRYFRQVPHVRIATGTVVQPIGGVSTITGIDYDEFVAMSGPFRFLEGGPFQGDDDVIVDQYYAEQNRVRAGDTITLLNHKWRVCGVVEPGKLARLFARLHRLQQLTGSEGKLSQLFLKLDDPARTQEVVRYLKNQPELAGYMIYSIEEFLSLRPIALAFAGGPERI
;
A
#
# COMPACT_ATOMS: atom_id res chain seq x y z
N LEU A 1 -12.27 -8.15 6.89
CA LEU A 1 -12.61 -6.73 7.15
C LEU A 1 -13.81 -6.53 8.08
N ARG A 2 -14.94 -7.25 7.90
CA ARG A 2 -16.16 -7.07 8.73
C ARG A 2 -15.90 -7.09 10.25
N TYR A 3 -15.11 -8.05 10.73
CA TYR A 3 -14.70 -8.13 12.13
C TYR A 3 -14.14 -6.79 12.66
N PHE A 4 -13.12 -6.23 11.97
CA PHE A 4 -12.46 -5.01 12.42
C PHE A 4 -13.39 -3.78 12.43
N ARG A 5 -14.39 -3.74 11.55
CA ARG A 5 -15.39 -2.65 11.52
C ARG A 5 -16.32 -2.66 12.74
N GLN A 6 -16.34 -3.73 13.51
CA GLN A 6 -17.15 -3.88 14.74
C GLN A 6 -16.36 -3.61 16.01
N VAL A 7 -15.03 -3.47 15.91
CA VAL A 7 -14.17 -3.18 17.05
C VAL A 7 -14.45 -1.74 17.53
N PRO A 8 -14.67 -1.52 18.84
CA PRO A 8 -14.86 -0.17 19.37
C PRO A 8 -13.74 0.78 18.94
N HIS A 9 -14.10 2.03 18.68
CA HIS A 9 -13.21 3.09 18.19
C HIS A 9 -12.69 2.92 16.76
N VAL A 10 -12.90 1.78 16.08
CA VAL A 10 -12.53 1.64 14.65
C VAL A 10 -13.59 2.29 13.77
N ARG A 11 -13.23 3.39 13.11
CA ARG A 11 -14.09 4.12 12.17
C ARG A 11 -14.01 3.58 10.75
N ILE A 12 -12.81 3.23 10.28
CA ILE A 12 -12.57 2.70 8.93
C ILE A 12 -11.64 1.50 9.04
N ALA A 13 -11.94 0.45 8.28
CA ALA A 13 -11.04 -0.67 8.06
C ALA A 13 -10.96 -0.99 6.57
N THR A 14 -9.75 -0.93 6.02
CA THR A 14 -9.44 -1.31 4.64
C THR A 14 -8.23 -2.23 4.60
N GLY A 15 -8.04 -2.92 3.48
CA GLY A 15 -6.92 -3.84 3.31
C GLY A 15 -6.26 -3.69 1.95
N THR A 16 -5.01 -4.13 1.89
CA THR A 16 -4.19 -4.07 0.69
C THR A 16 -3.50 -5.41 0.44
N VAL A 17 -3.02 -5.58 -0.79
CA VAL A 17 -2.03 -6.60 -1.14
C VAL A 17 -0.75 -5.89 -1.50
N VAL A 18 0.36 -6.25 -0.86
CA VAL A 18 1.67 -5.67 -1.10
C VAL A 18 2.52 -6.73 -1.78
N GLN A 19 3.04 -6.42 -2.96
CA GLN A 19 3.92 -7.29 -3.70
C GLN A 19 5.28 -6.64 -3.95
N PRO A 20 6.39 -7.28 -3.55
CA PRO A 20 7.73 -6.84 -3.92
C PRO A 20 7.92 -6.85 -5.43
N ILE A 21 8.56 -5.81 -5.97
CA ILE A 21 8.87 -5.69 -7.41
C ILE A 21 10.37 -5.47 -7.68
N GLY A 22 11.21 -5.73 -6.68
CA GLY A 22 12.67 -5.59 -6.75
C GLY A 22 13.22 -4.50 -5.83
N GLY A 23 14.41 -4.74 -5.28
CA GLY A 23 15.00 -3.90 -4.25
C GLY A 23 14.06 -3.74 -3.05
N VAL A 24 13.87 -2.50 -2.60
CA VAL A 24 12.94 -2.13 -1.52
C VAL A 24 11.57 -1.68 -2.03
N SER A 25 11.32 -1.75 -3.34
CA SER A 25 10.10 -1.24 -3.97
C SER A 25 8.99 -2.27 -4.00
N THR A 26 7.76 -1.80 -3.81
CA THR A 26 6.54 -2.61 -3.84
C THR A 26 5.50 -1.99 -4.75
N ILE A 27 4.68 -2.85 -5.35
CA ILE A 27 3.37 -2.48 -5.89
C ILE A 27 2.30 -2.86 -4.87
N THR A 28 1.39 -1.92 -4.59
CA THR A 28 0.33 -2.10 -3.60
C THR A 28 -1.04 -2.07 -4.27
N GLY A 29 -1.77 -3.17 -4.15
CA GLY A 29 -3.14 -3.30 -4.58
C GLY A 29 -4.07 -2.64 -3.57
N ILE A 30 -4.86 -1.68 -4.01
CA ILE A 30 -5.78 -0.91 -3.17
C ILE A 30 -7.21 -0.94 -3.72
N ASP A 31 -8.18 -0.91 -2.82
CA ASP A 31 -9.50 -0.37 -3.13
C ASP A 31 -9.36 1.16 -3.11
N TYR A 32 -9.58 1.82 -4.25
CA TYR A 32 -9.25 3.24 -4.40
C TYR A 32 -10.05 4.13 -3.44
N ASP A 33 -11.35 3.91 -3.34
CA ASP A 33 -12.24 4.74 -2.54
C ASP A 33 -12.03 4.50 -1.05
N GLU A 34 -11.90 3.24 -0.62
CA GLU A 34 -11.60 2.94 0.78
C GLU A 34 -10.21 3.49 1.19
N PHE A 35 -9.22 3.40 0.30
CA PHE A 35 -7.88 3.90 0.56
C PHE A 35 -7.82 5.43 0.63
N VAL A 36 -8.59 6.13 -0.22
CA VAL A 36 -8.74 7.59 -0.15
C VAL A 36 -9.47 8.01 1.12
N ALA A 37 -10.53 7.31 1.52
CA ALA A 37 -11.23 7.57 2.78
C ALA A 37 -10.32 7.37 4.01
N MET A 38 -9.45 6.35 3.94
CA MET A 38 -8.45 6.04 4.96
C MET A 38 -7.35 7.12 5.04
N SER A 39 -6.67 7.37 3.92
CA SER A 39 -5.39 8.10 3.85
C SER A 39 -5.50 9.55 3.34
N GLY A 40 -6.70 10.03 3.03
CA GLY A 40 -6.94 11.26 2.29
C GLY A 40 -6.76 11.09 0.77
N PRO A 41 -7.16 12.09 -0.04
CA PRO A 41 -7.03 12.01 -1.49
C PRO A 41 -5.57 11.92 -1.94
N PHE A 42 -5.35 11.43 -3.16
CA PHE A 42 -4.05 11.54 -3.83
C PHE A 42 -3.86 12.96 -4.33
N ARG A 43 -2.66 13.54 -4.13
CA ARG A 43 -2.24 14.76 -4.83
C ARG A 43 -1.53 14.35 -6.11
N PHE A 44 -2.23 14.46 -7.24
CA PHE A 44 -1.67 14.19 -8.56
C PHE A 44 -0.78 15.36 -9.00
N LEU A 45 0.43 15.02 -9.43
CA LEU A 45 1.37 15.92 -10.10
C LEU A 45 1.18 15.87 -11.62
N GLU A 46 0.86 14.67 -12.14
CA GLU A 46 0.52 14.43 -13.54
C GLU A 46 -0.60 13.38 -13.62
N GLY A 47 -1.43 13.43 -14.67
CA GLY A 47 -2.48 12.45 -14.92
C GLY A 47 -3.62 12.47 -13.90
N GLY A 48 -4.14 11.30 -13.55
CA GLY A 48 -5.32 11.16 -12.70
C GLY A 48 -5.56 9.76 -12.14
N PRO A 49 -6.74 9.50 -11.56
CA PRO A 49 -7.07 8.21 -10.94
C PRO A 49 -7.17 7.08 -11.97
N PHE A 50 -7.27 5.84 -11.48
CA PHE A 50 -7.44 4.65 -12.32
C PHE A 50 -8.66 4.78 -13.25
N GLN A 51 -8.45 4.60 -14.54
CA GLN A 51 -9.48 4.55 -15.57
C GLN A 51 -9.76 3.11 -16.03
N GLY A 52 -8.81 2.19 -15.83
CA GLY A 52 -8.93 0.77 -16.12
C GLY A 52 -8.21 -0.11 -15.09
N ASP A 53 -8.29 -1.42 -15.30
CA ASP A 53 -7.70 -2.41 -14.39
C ASP A 53 -6.19 -2.51 -14.51
N ASP A 54 -5.66 -2.33 -15.71
CA ASP A 54 -4.23 -2.37 -16.01
C ASP A 54 -3.55 -1.01 -15.82
N ASP A 55 -4.19 -0.11 -15.06
CA ASP A 55 -3.60 1.16 -14.68
C ASP A 55 -2.78 1.04 -13.40
N VAL A 56 -1.70 1.81 -13.36
CA VAL A 56 -0.87 2.00 -12.18
C VAL A 56 -0.70 3.49 -11.90
N ILE A 57 -0.75 3.85 -10.63
CA ILE A 57 -0.34 5.17 -10.13
C ILE A 57 1.05 4.99 -9.53
N VAL A 58 1.98 5.89 -9.85
CA VAL A 58 3.34 5.86 -9.31
C VAL A 58 3.60 7.10 -8.47
N ASP A 59 4.42 7.00 -7.43
CA ASP A 59 4.90 8.17 -6.72
C ASP A 59 6.02 8.89 -7.51
N GLN A 60 6.26 10.15 -7.17
CA GLN A 60 7.26 10.99 -7.82
C GLN A 60 8.66 10.35 -7.80
N TYR A 61 9.05 9.68 -6.71
CA TYR A 61 10.37 9.05 -6.63
C TYR A 61 10.52 7.89 -7.62
N TYR A 62 9.51 7.03 -7.75
CA TYR A 62 9.55 5.97 -8.75
C TYR A 62 9.57 6.54 -10.16
N ALA A 63 8.76 7.57 -10.42
CA ALA A 63 8.72 8.26 -11.70
C ALA A 63 10.08 8.83 -12.11
N GLU A 64 10.74 9.56 -11.20
CA GLU A 64 12.06 10.14 -11.44
C GLU A 64 13.14 9.07 -11.63
N GLN A 65 13.17 8.05 -10.77
CA GLN A 65 14.16 6.98 -10.82
C GLN A 65 14.09 6.18 -12.13
N ASN A 66 12.88 5.92 -12.62
CA ASN A 66 12.66 5.10 -13.82
C ASN A 66 12.41 5.95 -15.09
N ARG A 67 12.40 7.29 -14.96
CA ARG A 67 12.12 8.25 -16.04
C ARG A 67 10.78 7.98 -16.73
N VAL A 68 9.74 7.71 -15.95
CA VAL A 68 8.37 7.46 -16.45
C VAL A 68 7.42 8.59 -16.06
N ARG A 69 6.40 8.82 -16.88
CA ARG A 69 5.37 9.86 -16.72
C ARG A 69 3.97 9.31 -16.94
N ALA A 70 2.96 10.11 -16.64
CA ALA A 70 1.58 9.74 -16.97
C ALA A 70 1.41 9.55 -18.49
N GLY A 71 0.78 8.45 -18.89
CA GLY A 71 0.62 8.04 -20.29
C GLY A 71 1.60 6.95 -20.72
N ASP A 72 2.72 6.77 -20.02
CA ASP A 72 3.70 5.74 -20.34
C ASP A 72 3.19 4.33 -20.00
N THR A 73 3.89 3.32 -20.51
CA THR A 73 3.66 1.91 -20.14
C THR A 73 4.90 1.33 -19.50
N ILE A 74 4.73 0.69 -18.35
CA ILE A 74 5.78 -0.07 -17.66
C ILE A 74 5.45 -1.56 -17.66
N THR A 75 6.46 -2.41 -17.53
CA THR A 75 6.25 -3.86 -17.41
C THR A 75 6.71 -4.32 -16.03
N LEU A 76 5.79 -4.87 -15.24
CA LEU A 76 6.03 -5.39 -13.89
C LEU A 76 5.18 -6.64 -13.68
N LEU A 77 5.71 -7.62 -12.96
CA LEU A 77 5.02 -8.90 -12.70
C LEU A 77 4.58 -9.61 -14.00
N ASN A 78 5.45 -9.61 -15.02
CA ASN A 78 5.17 -10.12 -16.37
C ASN A 78 3.92 -9.52 -17.03
N HIS A 79 3.51 -8.32 -16.60
CA HIS A 79 2.31 -7.65 -17.07
C HIS A 79 2.59 -6.20 -17.45
N LYS A 80 1.88 -5.69 -18.46
CA LYS A 80 1.99 -4.30 -18.90
C LYS A 80 1.00 -3.44 -18.15
N TRP A 81 1.50 -2.38 -17.53
CA TRP A 81 0.72 -1.40 -16.79
C TRP A 81 0.82 -0.04 -17.47
N ARG A 82 -0.31 0.64 -17.63
CA ARG A 82 -0.33 2.03 -18.07
C ARG A 82 -0.19 2.94 -16.85
N VAL A 83 0.80 3.83 -16.86
CA VAL A 83 0.96 4.84 -15.82
C VAL A 83 -0.16 5.88 -16.00
N CYS A 84 -1.20 5.80 -15.18
CA CYS A 84 -2.35 6.70 -15.30
C CYS A 84 -2.16 8.02 -14.54
N GLY A 85 -1.26 8.05 -13.56
CA GLY A 85 -0.94 9.26 -12.80
C GLY A 85 0.36 9.15 -12.01
N VAL A 86 0.96 10.32 -11.77
CA VAL A 86 2.11 10.51 -10.89
C VAL A 86 1.64 11.30 -9.68
N VAL A 87 1.94 10.82 -8.47
CA VAL A 87 1.48 11.44 -7.20
C VAL A 87 2.63 11.82 -6.30
N GLU A 88 2.36 12.70 -5.34
CA GLU A 88 3.29 12.91 -4.24
C GLU A 88 3.60 11.63 -3.46
N PRO A 89 4.84 11.50 -2.95
CA PRO A 89 5.16 10.45 -2.00
C PRO A 89 4.43 10.65 -0.66
N GLY A 90 4.44 9.61 0.19
CA GLY A 90 3.94 9.70 1.56
C GLY A 90 2.78 8.77 1.90
N LYS A 91 2.29 7.97 0.94
CA LYS A 91 1.22 6.97 1.15
C LYS A 91 1.74 5.53 1.33
N LEU A 92 2.99 5.39 1.82
CA LEU A 92 3.63 4.13 2.20
C LEU A 92 3.76 3.06 1.11
N ALA A 93 3.62 3.45 -0.16
CA ALA A 93 3.93 2.62 -1.32
C ALA A 93 4.49 3.48 -2.46
N ARG A 94 5.24 2.84 -3.37
CA ARG A 94 5.81 3.48 -4.57
C ARG A 94 4.88 3.38 -5.77
N LEU A 95 4.17 2.26 -5.90
CA LEU A 95 3.20 2.04 -6.95
C LEU A 95 1.88 1.54 -6.35
N PHE A 96 0.77 1.98 -6.95
CA PHE A 96 -0.58 1.61 -6.58
C PHE A 96 -1.30 1.03 -7.80
N ALA A 97 -1.97 -0.10 -7.61
CA ALA A 97 -2.83 -0.72 -8.63
C ALA A 97 -4.19 -1.06 -8.01
N ARG A 98 -5.17 -1.40 -8.83
CA ARG A 98 -6.45 -1.92 -8.33
C ARG A 98 -6.23 -3.25 -7.60
N LEU A 99 -6.83 -3.37 -6.41
CA LEU A 99 -6.66 -4.53 -5.53
C LEU A 99 -6.98 -5.85 -6.23
N HIS A 100 -8.16 -5.96 -6.86
CA HIS A 100 -8.59 -7.19 -7.52
C HIS A 100 -7.63 -7.57 -8.65
N ARG A 101 -7.11 -6.59 -9.39
CA ARG A 101 -6.19 -6.85 -10.49
C ARG A 101 -4.85 -7.39 -10.02
N LEU A 102 -4.27 -6.76 -9.00
CA LEU A 102 -3.02 -7.25 -8.42
C LEU A 102 -3.18 -8.65 -7.79
N GLN A 103 -4.33 -8.91 -7.17
CA GLN A 103 -4.64 -10.24 -6.63
C GLN A 103 -4.65 -11.32 -7.71
N GLN A 104 -5.34 -11.08 -8.83
CA GLN A 104 -5.36 -12.00 -9.97
C GLN A 104 -3.97 -12.29 -10.52
N LEU A 105 -3.15 -11.26 -10.70
CA LEU A 105 -1.79 -11.40 -11.24
C LEU A 105 -0.84 -12.14 -10.29
N THR A 106 -1.20 -12.26 -9.01
CA THR A 106 -0.34 -12.86 -7.97
C THR A 106 -0.94 -14.10 -7.32
N GLY A 107 -2.08 -14.61 -7.81
CA GLY A 107 -2.76 -15.79 -7.25
C GLY A 107 -3.21 -15.59 -5.79
N SER A 108 -3.59 -14.37 -5.43
CA SER A 108 -3.97 -13.98 -4.06
C SER A 108 -5.41 -13.49 -3.95
N GLU A 109 -6.28 -13.93 -4.85
CA GLU A 109 -7.71 -13.58 -4.87
C GLU A 109 -8.37 -13.84 -3.51
N GLY A 110 -9.09 -12.82 -3.04
CA GLY A 110 -9.76 -12.85 -1.73
C GLY A 110 -8.83 -12.73 -0.53
N LYS A 111 -7.51 -12.62 -0.71
CA LYS A 111 -6.52 -12.51 0.38
C LYS A 111 -5.97 -11.08 0.49
N LEU A 112 -5.70 -10.66 1.71
CA LEU A 112 -5.09 -9.37 2.02
C LEU A 112 -3.79 -9.63 2.78
N SER A 113 -2.73 -8.86 2.50
CA SER A 113 -1.45 -8.97 3.18
C SER A 113 -1.27 -7.94 4.29
N GLN A 114 -2.01 -6.82 4.21
CA GLN A 114 -1.95 -5.74 5.20
C GLN A 114 -3.34 -5.14 5.40
N LEU A 115 -3.63 -4.73 6.64
CA LEU A 115 -4.87 -4.06 7.02
C LEU A 115 -4.54 -2.71 7.67
N PHE A 116 -5.32 -1.70 7.35
CA PHE A 116 -5.27 -0.38 7.97
C PHE A 116 -6.57 -0.13 8.73
N LEU A 117 -6.43 0.35 9.97
CA LEU A 117 -7.54 0.72 10.84
C LEU A 117 -7.41 2.21 11.17
N LYS A 118 -8.45 2.99 10.89
CA LYS A 118 -8.56 4.39 11.31
C LYS A 118 -9.44 4.47 12.53
N LEU A 119 -8.94 5.07 13.59
CA LEU A 119 -9.71 5.27 14.80
C LEU A 119 -10.53 6.56 14.74
N ASP A 120 -11.59 6.63 15.53
CA ASP A 120 -12.37 7.85 15.74
C ASP A 120 -11.61 8.87 16.62
N ASP A 121 -10.81 8.38 17.58
CA ASP A 121 -9.96 9.16 18.47
C ASP A 121 -8.54 8.55 18.52
N PRO A 122 -7.49 9.28 18.07
CA PRO A 122 -6.12 8.79 18.11
C PRO A 122 -5.60 8.52 19.54
N ALA A 123 -6.18 9.16 20.57
CA ALA A 123 -5.80 8.90 21.96
C ALA A 123 -6.12 7.46 22.41
N ARG A 124 -7.01 6.77 21.69
CA ARG A 124 -7.41 5.37 21.94
C ARG A 124 -6.50 4.34 21.26
N THR A 125 -5.48 4.77 20.51
CA THR A 125 -4.62 3.86 19.72
C THR A 125 -4.04 2.73 20.56
N GLN A 126 -3.46 3.03 21.72
CA GLN A 126 -2.85 2.02 22.57
C GLN A 126 -3.87 1.06 23.20
N GLU A 127 -5.07 1.55 23.49
CA GLU A 127 -6.18 0.72 23.98
C GLU A 127 -6.61 -0.30 22.91
N VAL A 128 -6.86 0.17 21.68
CA VAL A 128 -7.29 -0.67 20.56
C VAL A 128 -6.21 -1.68 20.16
N VAL A 129 -4.94 -1.26 20.10
CA VAL A 129 -3.82 -2.18 19.81
C VAL A 129 -3.72 -3.29 20.85
N ARG A 130 -3.82 -2.97 22.14
CA ARG A 130 -3.82 -3.98 23.22
C ARG A 130 -5.02 -4.91 23.12
N TYR A 131 -6.21 -4.35 22.87
CA TYR A 131 -7.42 -5.14 22.68
C TYR A 131 -7.23 -6.17 21.56
N LEU A 132 -6.77 -5.74 20.38
CA LEU A 132 -6.60 -6.62 19.22
C LEU A 132 -5.52 -7.69 19.43
N LYS A 133 -4.41 -7.34 20.10
CA LYS A 133 -3.35 -8.31 20.44
C LYS A 133 -3.81 -9.41 21.39
N ASN A 134 -4.84 -9.15 22.19
CA ASN A 134 -5.39 -10.12 23.14
C ASN A 134 -6.48 -11.01 22.53
N GLN A 135 -6.81 -10.86 21.24
CA GLN A 135 -7.83 -11.68 20.58
C GLN A 135 -7.21 -13.00 20.08
N PRO A 136 -7.74 -14.17 20.49
CA PRO A 136 -7.18 -15.47 20.09
C PRO A 136 -7.11 -15.67 18.57
N GLU A 137 -8.09 -15.17 17.83
CA GLU A 137 -8.16 -15.24 16.36
C GLU A 137 -7.11 -14.38 15.66
N LEU A 138 -6.50 -13.44 16.37
CA LEU A 138 -5.41 -12.59 15.89
C LEU A 138 -4.04 -13.02 16.44
N ALA A 139 -3.95 -14.20 17.06
CA ALA A 139 -2.68 -14.74 17.52
C ALA A 139 -1.68 -14.86 16.36
N GLY A 140 -0.47 -14.32 16.54
CA GLY A 140 0.59 -14.29 15.53
C GLY A 140 0.50 -13.12 14.53
N TYR A 141 -0.57 -12.34 14.53
CA TYR A 141 -0.63 -11.13 13.72
C TYR A 141 0.19 -10.00 14.34
N MET A 142 0.98 -9.35 13.50
CA MET A 142 1.70 -8.14 13.86
C MET A 142 0.76 -6.94 13.83
N ILE A 143 0.51 -6.36 15.01
CA ILE A 143 -0.40 -5.22 15.19
C ILE A 143 0.40 -4.08 15.82
N TYR A 144 0.49 -2.95 15.13
CA TYR A 144 1.25 -1.78 15.56
C TYR A 144 0.41 -0.52 15.36
N SER A 145 0.69 0.51 16.14
CA SER A 145 0.30 1.87 15.74
C SER A 145 1.06 2.28 14.48
N ILE A 146 0.56 3.28 13.74
CA ILE A 146 1.31 3.76 12.57
C ILE A 146 2.64 4.41 12.99
N GLU A 147 2.68 5.08 14.15
CA GLU A 147 3.89 5.67 14.70
C GLU A 147 4.95 4.61 15.01
N GLU A 148 4.55 3.50 15.64
CA GLU A 148 5.42 2.35 15.89
C GLU A 148 5.90 1.73 14.57
N PHE A 149 5.00 1.54 13.60
CA PHE A 149 5.38 0.99 12.30
C PHE A 149 6.41 1.87 11.56
N LEU A 150 6.28 3.19 11.65
CA LEU A 150 7.23 4.13 11.06
C LEU A 150 8.56 4.16 11.83
N SER A 151 8.53 4.05 13.16
CA SER A 151 9.74 4.05 13.99
C SER A 151 10.59 2.79 13.83
N LEU A 152 9.99 1.66 13.41
CA LEU A 152 10.68 0.41 13.07
C LEU A 152 11.51 0.48 11.78
N ARG A 153 11.45 1.59 11.03
CA ARG A 153 12.27 1.82 9.83
C ARG A 153 13.32 2.94 10.00
N PRO A 154 14.14 2.98 11.07
CA PRO A 154 15.07 4.09 11.28
C PRO A 154 16.41 3.90 10.53
N ILE A 155 16.50 3.01 9.54
CA ILE A 155 17.77 2.77 8.83
C ILE A 155 17.67 3.28 7.39
N ALA A 156 18.30 4.44 7.14
CA ALA A 156 18.66 4.88 5.81
C ALA A 156 19.79 3.99 5.26
N LEU A 157 19.43 2.85 4.67
CA LEU A 157 20.38 2.04 3.89
C LEU A 157 20.28 2.46 2.42
N ALA A 158 21.37 2.99 1.89
CA ALA A 158 21.58 3.06 0.45
C ALA A 158 22.05 1.67 -0.02
N PHE A 159 21.22 0.97 -0.79
CA PHE A 159 21.63 -0.24 -1.48
C PHE A 159 22.19 0.13 -2.86
N ALA A 160 23.49 -0.12 -3.07
CA ALA A 160 24.11 -0.10 -4.39
C ALA A 160 24.28 -1.56 -4.85
N GLY A 161 23.34 -2.06 -5.65
CA GLY A 161 23.45 -3.36 -6.33
C GLY A 161 23.62 -3.14 -7.83
N GLY A 162 24.83 -3.39 -8.35
CA GLY A 162 25.08 -3.54 -9.79
C GLY A 162 24.93 -5.00 -10.22
N PRO A 163 24.79 -5.29 -11.52
CA PRO A 163 24.67 -6.67 -11.99
C PRO A 163 25.99 -7.43 -11.74
N GLU A 164 25.98 -8.37 -10.79
CA GLU A 164 26.98 -9.43 -10.76
C GLU A 164 26.75 -10.32 -11.98
N ARG A 165 27.69 -10.26 -12.93
CA ARG A 165 27.84 -11.34 -13.91
C ARG A 165 28.44 -12.52 -13.16
N ILE A 166 27.65 -13.58 -12.98
CA ILE A 166 28.17 -14.93 -12.75
C ILE A 166 28.34 -15.60 -14.11
#